data_AF-A0A7V9BD57-F1
#
_entry.id   AF-A0A7V9BD57-F1
#
_cell.length_a   1.000
_cell.length_b   1.000
_cell.length_c   1.000
_cell.angle_alpha   90.00
_cell.angle_beta   90.00
_cell.angle_gamma   90.00
#
_symmetry.space_group_name_H-M   'P 1'
#
loop_
_entity.id
_entity.type
_entity.pdbx_description
1 polymer ?
#
loop_
_entity_poly.entity_id
_entity_poly.type
_entity_poly.pdbx_seq_one_letter_code
_entity_poly.pdbx_strand_id
1 'polypeptide(L)' 'MRRGLALCVCSLLVLVAVSAAHGAERKSAPPIAGTTLDGKRLALRDLRGKPVVINVWSSW' A
#
# COMPACT_ATOMS: atom_id res chain seq x y z
N MET A 1 35.72 8.78 26.64
CA MET A 1 34.40 8.13 26.56
C MET A 1 33.21 9.05 26.19
N ARG A 2 33.41 10.34 25.83
CA ARG A 2 32.30 11.28 25.57
C ARG A 2 32.08 11.68 24.10
N ARG A 3 32.85 11.11 23.16
CA ARG A 3 32.77 11.41 21.71
C ARG A 3 31.94 10.41 20.88
N GLY A 4 31.63 9.23 21.42
CA GLY A 4 30.81 8.22 20.74
C GLY A 4 29.30 8.39 20.92
N LEU A 5 28.87 9.15 21.94
CA LEU A 5 27.45 9.32 22.25
C LEU A 5 26.73 10.28 21.28
N ALA A 6 27.46 11.26 20.71
CA ALA A 6 26.88 12.26 19.81
C ALA A 6 26.53 11.71 18.42
N LEU A 7 27.21 10.65 17.97
CA LEU A 7 26.98 10.01 16.67
C LEU A 7 25.80 9.03 16.67
N CYS A 8 25.39 8.50 17.83
CA CYS A 8 24.19 7.65 17.92
C CYS A 8 22.88 8.45 17.91
N VAL A 9 22.91 9.74 18.29
CA VAL A 9 21.69 10.55 18.44
C VAL A 9 21.20 11.12 17.09
N CYS A 10 22.07 11.25 16.08
CA CYS A 10 21.68 11.77 14.76
C CYS A 10 21.08 10.72 13.80
N SER A 11 21.16 9.42 14.10
CA SER A 11 20.76 8.34 13.17
C SER A 11 19.39 7.71 13.45
N LEU A 12 18.66 8.21 14.45
CA LEU A 12 17.42 7.58 14.95
C LEU A 12 16.13 8.40 14.70
N LEU A 13 16.20 9.43 13.85
CA LEU A 13 15.03 10.25 13.49
C LEU A 13 14.71 10.15 12.00
N VAL A 14 14.63 8.92 11.46
CA VAL A 14 13.72 8.68 10.33
C VAL A 14 12.32 8.74 10.90
N LEU A 15 11.73 9.93 10.85
CA LEU A 15 10.35 10.18 11.27
C LEU A 15 9.43 9.46 10.26
N VAL A 16 9.16 8.17 10.48
CA VAL A 16 8.06 7.49 9.80
C VAL A 16 6.77 8.05 10.39
N ALA A 17 6.27 9.14 9.80
CA ALA A 17 4.96 9.67 10.11
C ALA A 17 3.91 8.69 9.55
N VAL A 18 3.54 7.67 10.33
CA VAL A 18 2.31 6.94 10.09
C VAL A 18 1.17 7.90 10.44
N SER A 19 0.67 8.63 9.45
CA SER A 19 -0.62 9.31 9.60
C SER A 19 -1.66 8.22 9.80
N ALA A 20 -2.15 8.10 11.04
CA ALA A 20 -3.36 7.37 11.32
C ALA A 20 -4.48 8.11 10.58
N ALA A 21 -4.79 7.67 9.37
CA ALA A 21 -5.98 8.14 8.68
C ALA A 21 -7.16 7.85 9.62
N HIS A 22 -7.84 8.91 10.07
CA HIS A 22 -9.08 8.80 10.82
C HIS A 22 -9.99 7.84 10.08
N GLY A 23 -10.46 6.79 10.77
CA GLY A 23 -11.03 5.59 10.16
C GLY A 23 -12.16 5.91 9.20
N ALA A 24 -11.85 6.00 7.91
CA ALA A 24 -12.86 6.11 6.87
C ALA A 24 -13.71 4.82 6.90
N GLU A 25 -15.02 4.99 6.76
CA GLU A 25 -15.91 3.84 6.62
C GLU A 25 -15.43 2.96 5.45
N ARG A 26 -15.21 1.67 5.73
CA ARG A 26 -14.81 0.73 4.69
C ARG A 26 -16.01 0.46 3.78
N LYS A 27 -16.02 1.11 2.63
CA LYS A 27 -17.00 0.86 1.58
C LYS A 27 -16.64 -0.41 0.80
N SER A 28 -17.66 -1.04 0.22
CA SER A 28 -17.43 -2.11 -0.74
C SER A 28 -16.57 -1.59 -1.90
N ALA A 29 -15.59 -2.39 -2.33
CA ALA A 29 -14.82 -2.08 -3.53
C ALA A 29 -15.76 -1.93 -4.74
N PRO A 30 -15.51 -0.96 -5.65
CA PRO A 30 -16.31 -0.80 -6.84
C PRO A 30 -16.20 -2.03 -7.76
N PRO A 31 -17.16 -2.25 -8.66
CA PRO A 31 -17.01 -3.28 -9.68
C PRO A 31 -15.86 -2.91 -10.61
N ILE A 32 -14.77 -3.66 -10.55
CA ILE A 32 -13.63 -3.54 -11.46
C ILE A 32 -13.57 -4.80 -12.31
N ALA A 33 -13.52 -4.60 -13.62
CA ALA A 33 -13.49 -5.69 -14.57
C ALA A 33 -12.87 -5.20 -15.89
N GLY A 34 -11.87 -5.91 -16.40
CA GLY A 34 -11.30 -5.63 -17.73
C GLY A 34 -10.78 -6.87 -18.46
N THR A 35 -10.07 -6.61 -19.55
CA THR A 35 -9.30 -7.61 -20.27
C THR A 35 -7.86 -7.58 -19.74
N THR A 36 -7.32 -8.73 -19.39
CA THR A 36 -5.93 -8.87 -18.94
C THR A 36 -4.95 -8.76 -20.10
N LEU A 37 -3.65 -8.68 -19.81
CA LEU A 37 -2.60 -8.57 -20.84
C LEU A 37 -2.53 -9.81 -21.75
N ASP A 38 -2.97 -10.98 -21.27
CA ASP A 38 -3.13 -12.21 -22.05
C ASP A 38 -4.51 -12.35 -22.72
N GLY A 39 -5.31 -11.28 -22.76
CA GLY A 39 -6.57 -11.23 -23.50
C GLY A 39 -7.77 -11.86 -22.78
N LYS A 40 -7.63 -12.30 -21.53
CA LYS A 40 -8.73 -12.93 -20.77
C LYS A 40 -9.61 -11.90 -20.09
N ARG A 41 -10.89 -12.21 -19.93
CA ARG A 41 -11.80 -11.41 -19.11
C ARG A 41 -11.55 -11.71 -17.64
N LEU A 42 -11.36 -10.68 -16.81
CA LEU A 42 -11.25 -10.80 -15.36
C LEU A 42 -12.10 -9.73 -14.65
N ALA A 43 -12.88 -10.13 -13.65
CA ALA A 43 -13.55 -9.23 -12.72
C ALA A 43 -13.19 -9.54 -11.26
N LEU A 44 -13.20 -8.53 -10.38
CA LEU A 44 -12.93 -8.75 -8.94
C LEU A 44 -13.91 -9.72 -8.28
N ARG A 45 -15.15 -9.83 -8.81
CA ARG A 45 -16.15 -10.77 -8.30
C ARG A 45 -15.73 -12.23 -8.47
N ASP A 46 -14.89 -12.52 -9.46
CA ASP A 46 -14.43 -13.88 -9.78
C ASP A 46 -13.34 -14.36 -8.81
N LEU A 47 -12.73 -13.42 -8.05
CA LEU A 47 -11.65 -13.68 -7.09
C LEU A 47 -12.13 -13.72 -5.63
N ARG A 48 -13.44 -13.77 -5.40
CA ARG A 48 -14.02 -13.85 -4.05
C ARG A 48 -13.50 -15.08 -3.30
N GLY A 49 -13.41 -14.95 -1.97
CA GLY A 49 -12.84 -15.99 -1.10
C GLY A 49 -11.32 -15.92 -0.92
N LYS A 50 -10.64 -14.98 -1.61
CA LYS A 50 -9.21 -14.70 -1.43
C LYS A 50 -8.99 -13.20 -1.17
N PRO A 51 -8.02 -12.81 -0.32
CA PRO A 51 -7.55 -11.43 -0.27
C PRO A 51 -7.03 -11.01 -1.65
N VAL A 52 -7.42 -9.82 -2.11
CA VAL A 52 -6.97 -9.25 -3.38
C VAL A 52 -6.29 -7.92 -3.08
N VAL A 53 -5.08 -7.75 -3.62
CA VAL A 53 -4.33 -6.49 -3.57
C VAL A 53 -4.36 -5.88 -4.96
N ILE A 54 -4.73 -4.59 -5.03
CA ILE A 54 -4.74 -3.83 -6.28
C ILE A 54 -3.55 -2.87 -6.24
N ASN A 55 -2.62 -3.06 -7.17
CA ASN A 55 -1.48 -2.16 -7.37
C ASN A 55 -1.72 -1.30 -8.61
N VAL A 56 -1.71 0.02 -8.44
CA VAL A 56 -1.88 0.99 -9.54
C VAL A 56 -0.55 1.67 -9.78
N TRP A 57 -0.07 1.62 -11.02
CA TRP A 57 1.17 2.27 -11.43
C TRP A 57 0.98 3.07 -12.72
N SER A 58 1.92 3.98 -12.99
CA SER A 58 2.09 4.66 -14.27
C SER A 58 3.54 4.45 -14.72
N SER A 59 3.78 4.35 -16.02
CA SER A 59 5.14 4.27 -16.58
C SER A 59 5.79 5.65 -16.75
N TRP A 60 5.11 6.72 -16.34
CA TRP A 60 5.52 8.12 -16.47
C TRP A 60 4.99 8.94 -15.29
#